data_AF-A0A0K0DSB4-F1
#
_entry.id   AF-A0A0K0DSB4-F1
#
_cell.length_a   1.000
_cell.length_b   1.000
_cell.length_c   1.000
_cell.angle_alpha   90.00
_cell.angle_beta   90.00
_cell.angle_gamma   90.00
#
_symmetry.space_group_name_H-M   'P 1'
#
loop_
_entity.id
_entity.type
_entity.pdbx_description
1 polymer ?
#
loop_
_entity_poly.entity_id
_entity_poly.type
_entity_poly.pdbx_seq_one_letter_code
_entity_poly.pdbx_strand_id
1 'polypeptide(L)'
;MDNKHFNNLKNFEEIYGVKKFNRLIKRYNFVIFVRNPIERLISGFMHLCYYGIGKNKVRYCYGCNKNLTCFVNVLEKRLWQTLNHKVLPYKNKEELFYSHHFYPQTWSCDYYKLHQQSTYIKYNSSDKDSFFNNYAKFLQKSQVSNKTLNFIKEKIFDVKTDHVTISKNQTTIYKNMLYNDSLLLQKVCSIYYYDFIKFGFEFPEECKN
;
A
#
# COMPACT_ATOMS: atom_id res chain seq x y z
N MET A 1 -26.12 5.64 9.78
CA MET A 1 -25.68 4.28 9.43
C MET A 1 -25.30 3.63 10.75
N ASP A 2 -25.97 2.55 11.14
CA ASP A 2 -25.60 1.80 12.35
C ASP A 2 -24.12 1.44 12.29
N ASN A 3 -23.38 1.59 13.39
CA ASN A 3 -21.95 1.31 13.54
C ASN A 3 -21.63 -0.20 13.45
N LYS A 4 -22.11 -0.87 12.41
CA LYS A 4 -21.73 -2.24 12.09
C LYS A 4 -20.42 -2.20 11.32
N HIS A 5 -19.36 -2.70 11.95
CA HIS A 5 -18.09 -2.95 11.28
C HIS A 5 -18.18 -4.26 10.49
N PHE A 6 -17.87 -4.21 9.19
CA PHE A 6 -17.83 -5.38 8.33
C PHE A 6 -16.36 -5.69 8.00
N ASN A 7 -15.93 -6.92 8.28
CA ASN A 7 -14.54 -7.33 8.09
C ASN A 7 -14.21 -7.70 6.63
N ASN A 8 -15.23 -7.92 5.79
CA ASN A 8 -15.10 -8.15 4.35
C ASN A 8 -16.43 -7.83 3.64
N LEU A 9 -16.39 -7.68 2.31
CA LEU A 9 -17.56 -7.38 1.49
C LEU A 9 -18.58 -8.51 1.44
N LYS A 10 -18.16 -9.77 1.61
CA LYS A 10 -19.10 -10.91 1.62
C LYS A 10 -20.04 -10.81 2.82
N ASN A 11 -19.50 -10.58 4.01
CA ASN A 11 -20.31 -10.38 5.22
C ASN A 11 -21.20 -9.14 5.09
N PHE A 12 -20.69 -8.08 4.46
CA PHE A 12 -21.48 -6.89 4.17
C PHE A 12 -22.65 -7.21 3.23
N GLU A 13 -22.40 -7.94 2.15
CA GLU A 13 -23.41 -8.37 1.19
C GLU A 13 -24.46 -9.29 1.81
N GLU A 14 -24.05 -10.26 2.63
CA GLU A 14 -24.95 -11.19 3.34
C GLU A 14 -25.89 -10.44 4.30
N ILE A 15 -25.35 -9.52 5.10
CA ILE A 15 -26.14 -8.78 6.10
C ILE A 15 -27.02 -7.70 5.45
N TYR A 16 -26.52 -7.04 4.41
CA TYR A 16 -27.24 -5.94 3.75
C TYR A 16 -28.18 -6.44 2.63
N GLY A 17 -27.98 -7.66 2.15
CA GLY A 17 -28.69 -8.28 1.05
C GLY A 17 -28.11 -7.88 -0.32
N VAL A 18 -27.89 -8.89 -1.19
CA VAL A 18 -27.28 -8.77 -2.53
C VAL A 18 -27.86 -7.60 -3.36
N LYS A 19 -29.19 -7.46 -3.42
CA LYS A 19 -29.83 -6.35 -4.17
C LYS A 19 -29.42 -4.98 -3.63
N LYS A 20 -29.36 -4.80 -2.32
CA LYS A 20 -28.99 -3.51 -1.70
C LYS A 20 -27.49 -3.25 -1.84
N PHE A 21 -26.67 -4.29 -1.69
CA PHE A 21 -25.22 -4.22 -1.94
C PHE A 21 -24.91 -3.78 -3.37
N ASN A 22 -25.49 -4.42 -4.37
CA ASN A 22 -25.31 -4.04 -5.78
C ASN A 22 -25.78 -2.61 -6.08
N ARG A 23 -26.86 -2.16 -5.45
CA ARG A 23 -27.31 -0.76 -5.56
C ARG A 23 -26.31 0.21 -4.93
N LEU A 24 -25.71 -0.15 -3.80
CA LEU A 24 -24.69 0.65 -3.14
C LEU A 24 -23.44 0.75 -4.02
N ILE A 25 -22.94 -0.38 -4.50
CA ILE A 25 -21.77 -0.42 -5.38
C ILE A 25 -21.97 0.45 -6.65
N LYS A 26 -23.17 0.46 -7.22
CA LYS A 26 -23.49 1.31 -8.38
C LYS A 26 -23.66 2.80 -8.04
N ARG A 27 -23.95 3.14 -6.78
CA ARG A 27 -24.25 4.51 -6.34
C ARG A 27 -22.99 5.28 -5.91
N TYR A 28 -21.99 4.58 -5.40
CA TYR A 28 -20.80 5.22 -4.83
C TYR A 28 -19.59 5.08 -5.75
N ASN A 29 -18.75 6.11 -5.75
CA ASN A 29 -17.46 6.09 -6.44
C ASN A 29 -16.42 5.48 -5.49
N PHE A 30 -15.84 4.35 -5.88
CA PHE A 30 -14.78 3.71 -5.12
C PHE A 30 -13.42 4.25 -5.54
N VAL A 31 -12.52 4.40 -4.57
CA VAL A 31 -11.16 4.86 -4.79
C VAL A 31 -10.20 3.93 -4.08
N ILE A 32 -9.12 3.57 -4.77
CA ILE A 32 -8.01 2.80 -4.20
C ILE A 32 -6.74 3.63 -4.35
N PHE A 33 -6.10 3.90 -3.22
CA PHE A 33 -4.83 4.60 -3.18
C PHE A 33 -3.69 3.60 -3.38
N VAL A 34 -2.91 3.81 -4.43
CA VAL A 34 -1.84 2.91 -4.86
C VAL A 34 -0.50 3.63 -4.82
N ARG A 35 0.58 2.91 -4.54
CA ARG A 35 1.94 3.46 -4.46
C ARG A 35 2.85 2.70 -5.40
N ASN A 36 3.89 3.36 -5.92
CA ASN A 36 4.94 2.68 -6.65
C ASN A 36 5.50 1.54 -5.77
N PRO A 37 5.60 0.29 -6.28
CA PRO A 37 5.97 -0.84 -5.44
C PRO A 37 7.34 -0.72 -4.77
N ILE A 38 8.35 -0.21 -5.50
CA ILE A 38 9.71 -0.01 -4.98
C ILE A 38 9.70 1.04 -3.87
N GLU A 39 9.05 2.18 -4.12
CA GLU A 39 8.96 3.26 -3.13
C GLU A 39 8.22 2.82 -1.87
N ARG A 40 7.16 2.01 -2.01
CA ARG A 40 6.42 1.44 -0.89
C ARG A 40 7.29 0.49 -0.07
N LEU A 41 8.02 -0.43 -0.71
CA LEU A 41 8.93 -1.35 -0.04
C LEU A 41 10.01 -0.57 0.74
N ILE A 42 10.71 0.34 0.08
CA ILE A 42 11.79 1.12 0.71
C ILE A 42 11.24 1.99 1.84
N SER A 43 10.12 2.69 1.63
CA SER A 43 9.49 3.52 2.66
C SER A 43 9.08 2.68 3.89
N GLY A 44 8.47 1.52 3.67
CA GLY A 44 8.10 0.59 4.75
C GLY A 44 9.33 0.05 5.49
N PHE A 45 10.38 -0.34 4.77
CA PHE A 45 11.62 -0.85 5.35
C PHE A 45 12.31 0.22 6.18
N MET A 46 12.45 1.44 5.64
CA MET A 46 13.06 2.54 6.37
C MET A 46 12.27 2.88 7.64
N HIS A 47 10.94 2.88 7.55
CA HIS A 47 10.07 3.16 8.67
C HIS A 47 10.19 2.09 9.78
N LEU A 48 10.02 0.82 9.42
CA LEU A 48 9.85 -0.27 10.39
C LEU A 48 11.16 -0.95 10.80
N CYS A 49 12.10 -1.09 9.88
CA CYS A 49 13.35 -1.78 10.12
C CYS A 49 14.50 -0.82 10.45
N TYR A 50 14.66 0.25 9.67
CA TYR A 50 15.82 1.13 9.83
C TYR A 50 15.68 2.10 11.01
N TYR A 51 14.58 2.87 11.04
CA TYR A 51 14.32 3.81 12.14
C TYR A 51 13.60 3.14 13.33
N GLY A 52 12.89 2.03 13.08
CA GLY A 52 12.12 1.34 14.12
C GLY A 52 11.04 2.23 14.75
N ILE A 53 10.47 3.14 13.96
CA ILE A 53 9.43 4.07 14.42
C ILE A 53 8.10 3.31 14.41
N GLY A 54 7.41 3.28 15.56
CA GLY A 54 6.12 2.62 15.70
C GLY A 54 5.72 2.50 17.17
N LYS A 55 4.44 2.79 17.46
CA LYS A 55 3.90 2.79 18.84
C LYS A 55 4.09 1.47 19.59
N ASN A 56 4.27 0.36 18.88
CA ASN A 56 4.36 -0.98 19.46
C ASN A 56 5.80 -1.49 19.68
N LYS A 57 6.86 -0.70 19.43
CA LYS A 57 8.28 -1.11 19.59
C LYS A 57 8.66 -2.43 18.90
N VAL A 58 7.85 -2.93 17.96
CA VAL A 58 8.13 -4.17 17.24
C VAL A 58 9.26 -3.89 16.25
N ARG A 59 10.51 -4.04 16.71
CA ARG A 59 11.74 -4.03 15.89
C ARG A 59 11.87 -5.32 15.07
N TYR A 60 10.77 -6.03 14.83
CA TYR A 60 10.79 -7.33 14.20
C TYR A 60 10.94 -7.21 12.68
N CYS A 61 12.12 -6.83 12.19
CA CYS A 61 12.44 -6.81 10.76
C CYS A 61 12.77 -8.23 10.23
N TYR A 62 11.96 -9.22 10.59
CA TYR A 62 12.22 -10.63 10.30
C TYR A 62 13.60 -11.16 10.75
N GLY A 63 14.18 -10.55 11.79
CA GLY A 63 15.55 -10.86 12.24
C GLY A 63 16.67 -10.29 11.37
N CYS A 64 16.35 -9.53 10.32
CA CYS A 64 17.32 -8.98 9.37
C CYS A 64 17.92 -7.63 9.80
N ASN A 65 17.44 -7.03 10.89
CA ASN A 65 17.86 -5.70 11.36
C ASN A 65 17.76 -4.65 10.23
N LYS A 66 18.90 -4.11 9.78
CA LYS A 66 19.00 -3.11 8.71
C LYS A 66 19.46 -3.71 7.37
N ASN A 67 19.52 -5.03 7.23
CA ASN A 67 19.94 -5.67 5.99
C ASN A 67 18.74 -5.84 5.03
N LEU A 68 18.73 -5.06 3.95
CA LEU A 68 17.66 -5.08 2.94
C LEU A 68 17.59 -6.41 2.18
N THR A 69 18.75 -6.96 1.78
CA THR A 69 18.84 -8.24 1.05
C THR A 69 18.23 -9.39 1.86
N CYS A 70 18.62 -9.51 3.13
CA CYS A 70 18.02 -10.45 4.07
C CYS A 70 16.51 -10.24 4.15
N PHE A 71 16.07 -9.00 4.33
CA PHE A 71 14.66 -8.68 4.50
C PHE A 71 13.81 -9.11 3.30
N VAL A 72 14.23 -8.77 2.08
CA VAL A 72 13.52 -9.15 0.84
C VAL A 72 13.49 -10.67 0.67
N ASN A 73 14.58 -11.38 0.95
CA ASN A 73 14.61 -12.85 0.88
C ASN A 73 13.63 -13.49 1.88
N VAL A 74 13.54 -12.98 3.11
CA VAL A 74 12.58 -13.49 4.08
C VAL A 74 11.15 -13.09 3.72
N LEU A 75 10.94 -11.87 3.18
CA LEU A 75 9.64 -11.42 2.70
C LEU A 75 9.12 -12.35 1.58
N GLU A 76 9.92 -12.64 0.57
CA GLU A 76 9.56 -13.57 -0.51
C GLU A 76 9.16 -14.94 0.05
N LYS A 77 10.00 -15.52 0.92
CA LYS A 77 9.72 -16.81 1.57
C LYS A 77 8.39 -16.78 2.34
N ARG A 78 8.12 -15.69 3.06
CA ARG A 78 6.88 -15.51 3.82
C ARG A 78 5.66 -15.39 2.91
N LEU A 79 5.76 -14.65 1.81
CA LEU A 79 4.68 -14.54 0.82
C LEU A 79 4.35 -15.92 0.23
N TRP A 80 5.36 -16.72 -0.11
CA TRP A 80 5.15 -18.12 -0.53
C TRP A 80 4.51 -18.98 0.56
N GLN A 81 4.91 -18.81 1.82
CA GLN A 81 4.26 -19.51 2.94
C GLN A 81 2.81 -19.10 3.10
N THR A 82 2.46 -17.82 2.88
CA THR A 82 1.08 -17.34 2.91
C THR A 82 0.25 -17.91 1.78
N LEU A 83 0.78 -17.94 0.55
CA LEU A 83 0.10 -18.56 -0.59
C LEU A 83 -0.17 -20.06 -0.37
N ASN A 84 0.75 -20.74 0.31
CA ASN A 84 0.61 -22.16 0.66
C ASN A 84 -0.10 -22.40 2.00
N HIS A 85 -0.79 -21.39 2.55
CA HIS A 85 -1.53 -21.47 3.81
C HIS A 85 -0.72 -21.90 5.05
N LYS A 86 0.62 -21.81 4.99
CA LYS A 86 1.53 -22.13 6.11
C LYS A 86 1.64 -20.98 7.11
N VAL A 87 1.41 -19.74 6.66
CA VAL A 87 1.41 -18.53 7.49
C VAL A 87 0.17 -17.70 7.19
N LEU A 88 -0.62 -17.40 8.22
CA LEU A 88 -1.76 -16.50 8.08
C LEU A 88 -1.31 -15.05 8.37
N PRO A 89 -1.54 -14.09 7.46
CA PRO A 89 -1.11 -12.71 7.63
C PRO A 89 -1.80 -11.99 8.79
N TYR A 90 -2.90 -12.54 9.31
CA TYR A 90 -3.63 -12.03 10.47
C TYR A 90 -3.42 -12.89 11.74
N LYS A 91 -2.43 -13.80 11.74
CA LYS A 91 -2.14 -14.69 12.89
C LYS A 91 -1.82 -13.92 14.16
N ASN A 92 -1.09 -12.82 14.04
CA ASN A 92 -0.76 -11.94 15.16
C ASN A 92 -0.64 -10.48 14.67
N LYS A 93 -0.50 -9.55 15.62
CA LYS A 93 -0.41 -8.11 15.33
C LYS A 93 0.79 -7.75 14.46
N GLU A 94 1.90 -8.47 14.59
CA GLU A 94 3.12 -8.21 13.83
C GLU A 94 2.96 -8.62 12.37
N GLU A 95 2.51 -9.86 12.11
CA GLU A 95 2.18 -10.33 10.75
C GLU A 95 1.19 -9.39 10.07
N LEU A 96 0.14 -9.00 10.80
CA LEU A 96 -0.89 -8.11 10.26
C LEU A 96 -0.28 -6.77 9.88
N PHE A 97 0.51 -6.19 10.78
CA PHE A 97 1.15 -4.91 10.55
C PHE A 97 2.15 -4.96 9.37
N TYR A 98 2.95 -6.02 9.27
CA TYR A 98 3.88 -6.21 8.14
C TYR A 98 3.14 -6.47 6.83
N SER A 99 2.02 -7.19 6.85
CA SER A 99 1.20 -7.42 5.65
C SER A 99 0.71 -6.11 5.04
N HIS A 100 0.25 -5.16 5.86
CA HIS A 100 -0.19 -3.85 5.38
C HIS A 100 0.93 -3.01 4.74
N HIS A 101 2.18 -3.16 5.21
CA HIS A 101 3.31 -2.39 4.70
C HIS A 101 3.97 -3.03 3.48
N PHE A 102 4.08 -4.36 3.46
CA PHE A 102 4.99 -5.07 2.56
C PHE A 102 4.31 -6.05 1.60
N TYR A 103 3.09 -6.51 1.86
CA TYR A 103 2.45 -7.45 0.92
C TYR A 103 1.92 -6.68 -0.28
N PRO A 104 1.85 -7.27 -1.49
CA PRO A 104 1.32 -6.59 -2.67
C PRO A 104 -0.05 -5.95 -2.39
N GLN A 105 -0.27 -4.71 -2.82
CA GLN A 105 -1.56 -4.04 -2.58
C GLN A 105 -2.70 -4.75 -3.31
N THR A 106 -2.42 -5.43 -4.42
CA THR A 106 -3.35 -6.34 -5.10
C THR A 106 -3.82 -7.52 -4.24
N TRP A 107 -3.12 -7.84 -3.13
CA TRP A 107 -3.54 -8.86 -2.16
C TRP A 107 -4.45 -8.30 -1.06
N SER A 108 -4.75 -7.00 -1.07
CA SER A 108 -5.67 -6.40 -0.10
C SER A 108 -7.05 -7.06 -0.18
N CYS A 109 -7.72 -7.16 0.98
CA CYS A 109 -9.04 -7.78 1.08
C CYS A 109 -10.01 -7.21 0.04
N ASP A 110 -10.72 -8.11 -0.64
CA ASP A 110 -11.74 -7.81 -1.64
C ASP A 110 -11.28 -6.94 -2.83
N TYR A 111 -9.97 -6.79 -3.05
CA TYR A 111 -9.42 -6.13 -4.24
C TYR A 111 -10.03 -6.71 -5.53
N TYR A 112 -10.06 -8.04 -5.67
CA TYR A 112 -10.61 -8.72 -6.84
C TYR A 112 -12.10 -8.41 -7.11
N LYS A 113 -12.86 -7.94 -6.11
CA LYS A 113 -14.28 -7.56 -6.29
C LYS A 113 -14.46 -6.12 -6.72
N LEU A 114 -13.67 -5.20 -6.14
CA LEU A 114 -13.89 -3.76 -6.32
C LEU A 114 -13.00 -3.13 -7.39
N HIS A 115 -11.92 -3.80 -7.80
CA HIS A 115 -10.90 -3.15 -8.61
C HIS A 115 -11.41 -2.65 -9.97
N GLN A 116 -12.37 -3.35 -10.58
CA GLN A 116 -12.96 -2.95 -11.88
C GLN A 116 -13.82 -1.69 -11.80
N GLN A 117 -14.34 -1.38 -10.61
CA GLN A 117 -15.26 -0.26 -10.37
C GLN A 117 -14.59 0.88 -9.59
N SER A 118 -13.29 0.73 -9.30
CA SER A 118 -12.53 1.69 -8.50
C SER A 118 -11.66 2.57 -9.37
N THR A 119 -11.57 3.85 -9.00
CA THR A 119 -10.54 4.76 -9.52
C THR A 119 -9.25 4.59 -8.75
N TYR A 120 -8.12 4.41 -9.45
CA TYR A 120 -6.81 4.39 -8.81
C TYR A 120 -6.24 5.80 -8.68
N ILE A 121 -5.80 6.15 -7.48
CA ILE A 121 -5.06 7.38 -7.22
C ILE A 121 -3.65 7.00 -6.79
N LYS A 122 -2.67 7.36 -7.63
CA LYS A 122 -1.25 7.15 -7.36
C LYS A 122 -0.78 8.14 -6.31
N TYR A 123 -0.38 7.65 -5.15
CA TYR A 123 0.26 8.45 -4.11
C TYR A 123 1.76 8.53 -4.37
N ASN A 124 2.25 9.77 -4.49
CA ASN A 124 3.66 10.11 -4.51
C ASN A 124 3.93 11.03 -3.32
N SER A 125 4.77 10.58 -2.38
CA SER A 125 5.10 11.36 -1.20
C SER A 125 5.97 12.58 -1.48
N SER A 126 6.74 12.55 -2.57
CA SER A 126 7.62 13.64 -2.99
C SER A 126 6.88 14.72 -3.78
N ASP A 127 5.70 14.39 -4.30
CA ASP A 127 4.86 15.28 -5.10
C ASP A 127 3.43 15.31 -4.55
N LYS A 128 3.29 15.99 -3.41
CA LYS A 128 2.00 16.16 -2.73
C LYS A 128 1.00 16.94 -3.58
N ASP A 129 1.47 17.86 -4.42
CA ASP A 129 0.61 18.67 -5.29
C ASP A 129 -0.02 17.82 -6.38
N SER A 130 0.76 17.02 -7.11
CA SER A 130 0.22 16.10 -8.13
C SER A 130 -0.73 15.07 -7.51
N PHE A 131 -0.37 14.51 -6.36
CA PHE A 131 -1.26 13.62 -5.60
C PHE A 131 -2.60 14.31 -5.27
N PHE A 132 -2.56 15.49 -4.66
CA PHE A 132 -3.76 16.21 -4.28
C PHE A 132 -4.58 16.60 -5.51
N ASN A 133 -3.96 17.08 -6.59
CA ASN A 133 -4.67 17.48 -7.81
C ASN A 133 -5.44 16.30 -8.44
N ASN A 134 -4.85 15.10 -8.45
CA ASN A 134 -5.53 13.89 -8.92
C ASN A 134 -6.69 13.49 -7.99
N TYR A 135 -6.50 13.61 -6.68
CA TYR A 135 -7.56 13.33 -5.72
C TYR A 135 -8.70 14.35 -5.74
N ALA A 136 -8.38 15.63 -5.87
CA ALA A 136 -9.35 16.71 -5.98
C ALA A 136 -10.24 16.51 -7.21
N LYS A 137 -9.69 16.11 -8.37
CA LYS A 137 -10.48 15.76 -9.56
C LYS A 137 -11.50 14.66 -9.29
N PHE A 138 -11.11 13.60 -8.57
CA PHE A 138 -12.01 12.52 -8.17
C PHE A 138 -13.13 13.01 -7.23
N LEU A 139 -12.77 13.82 -6.23
CA LEU A 139 -13.73 14.39 -5.28
C LEU A 139 -14.70 15.38 -5.94
N GLN A 140 -14.23 16.21 -6.87
CA GLN A 140 -15.05 17.12 -7.65
C GLN A 140 -16.08 16.39 -8.50
N LYS A 141 -15.70 15.28 -9.15
CA LYS A 141 -16.65 14.39 -9.85
C LYS A 141 -17.72 13.82 -8.91
N SER A 142 -17.43 13.74 -7.62
CA SER A 142 -18.37 13.32 -6.58
C SER A 142 -19.08 14.50 -5.91
N GLN A 143 -19.09 15.68 -6.54
CA GLN A 143 -19.77 16.91 -6.10
C GLN A 143 -19.31 17.43 -4.73
N VAL A 144 -18.07 17.13 -4.33
CA VAL A 144 -17.46 17.69 -3.11
C VAL A 144 -17.18 19.18 -3.31
N SER A 145 -17.65 20.01 -2.36
CA SER A 145 -17.51 21.47 -2.45
C SER A 145 -16.07 21.96 -2.42
N ASN A 146 -15.78 23.09 -3.08
CA ASN A 146 -14.44 23.72 -3.05
C ASN A 146 -13.97 24.04 -1.63
N LYS A 147 -14.88 24.44 -0.73
CA LYS A 147 -14.55 24.67 0.68
C LYS A 147 -14.01 23.40 1.35
N THR A 148 -14.64 22.26 1.10
CA THR A 148 -14.19 20.95 1.61
C THR A 148 -12.88 20.52 0.96
N LEU A 149 -12.70 20.75 -0.35
CA LEU A 149 -11.45 20.45 -1.04
C LEU A 149 -10.27 21.23 -0.47
N ASN A 150 -10.45 22.52 -0.18
CA ASN A 150 -9.42 23.36 0.43
C ASN A 150 -9.04 22.84 1.82
N PHE A 151 -10.03 22.47 2.65
CA PHE A 151 -9.77 21.85 3.94
C PHE A 151 -8.98 20.54 3.81
N ILE A 152 -9.33 19.67 2.85
CA ILE A 152 -8.61 18.43 2.59
C ILE A 152 -7.17 18.72 2.13
N LYS A 153 -6.98 19.72 1.25
CA LYS A 153 -5.66 20.17 0.80
C LYS A 153 -4.82 20.58 2.01
N GLU A 154 -5.32 21.49 2.83
CA GLU A 154 -4.62 21.95 4.03
C GLU A 154 -4.21 20.77 4.92
N LYS A 155 -5.10 19.81 5.17
CA LYS A 155 -4.76 18.63 5.99
C LYS A 155 -3.71 17.71 5.37
N ILE A 156 -3.70 17.49 4.07
CA ILE A 156 -2.65 16.69 3.41
C ILE A 156 -1.27 17.36 3.53
N PHE A 157 -1.23 18.69 3.52
CA PHE A 157 0.01 19.46 3.61
C PHE A 157 0.48 19.65 5.05
N ASP A 158 -0.46 19.87 5.99
CA ASP A 158 -0.23 20.09 7.43
C ASP A 158 0.18 18.81 8.16
N VAL A 159 -0.35 17.64 7.76
CA VAL A 159 0.02 16.37 8.38
C VAL A 159 1.49 16.04 8.05
N LYS A 160 2.36 16.31 9.04
CA LYS A 160 3.68 15.69 9.16
C LYS A 160 3.45 14.28 9.71
N THR A 161 3.34 13.29 8.83
CA THR A 161 3.37 11.90 9.28
C THR A 161 4.70 11.64 9.98
N ASP A 162 4.69 11.00 11.16
CA ASP A 162 5.91 10.57 11.89
C ASP A 162 6.88 9.75 11.01
N HIS A 163 6.37 9.23 9.89
CA HIS A 163 7.08 8.48 8.85
C HIS A 163 7.98 9.32 7.94
N VAL A 164 8.67 10.34 8.47
CA VAL A 164 9.67 11.16 7.74
C VAL A 164 10.87 10.29 7.35
N THR A 165 10.63 9.46 6.35
CA THR A 165 11.55 8.56 5.65
C THR A 165 11.96 9.19 4.33
N ILE A 166 11.16 10.11 3.78
CA ILE A 166 11.37 10.69 2.44
C ILE A 166 12.52 11.70 2.39
N SER A 167 12.88 12.35 3.50
CA SER A 167 13.87 13.44 3.50
C SER A 167 15.24 13.08 4.10
N LYS A 168 15.53 11.79 4.28
CA LYS A 168 16.80 11.37 4.89
C LYS A 168 17.66 10.70 3.83
N ASN A 169 18.91 11.17 3.70
CA ASN A 169 19.96 10.64 2.83
C ASN A 169 19.97 9.10 2.76
N GLN A 170 19.69 8.44 3.88
CA GLN A 170 19.63 6.99 4.03
C GLN A 170 18.57 6.32 3.15
N THR A 171 17.40 6.93 2.94
CA THR A 171 16.36 6.33 2.09
C THR A 171 16.82 6.28 0.62
N THR A 172 17.49 7.34 0.15
CA THR A 172 18.11 7.36 -1.17
C THR A 172 19.22 6.32 -1.26
N ILE A 173 20.05 6.18 -0.22
CA ILE A 173 21.09 5.14 -0.18
C ILE A 173 20.48 3.74 -0.32
N TYR A 174 19.46 3.39 0.47
CA TYR A 174 18.84 2.05 0.39
C TYR A 174 18.08 1.82 -0.92
N LYS A 175 17.47 2.86 -1.49
CA LYS A 175 16.89 2.79 -2.84
C LYS A 175 18.00 2.47 -3.86
N ASN A 176 19.10 3.21 -3.84
CA ASN A 176 20.22 2.97 -4.77
C ASN A 176 20.87 1.60 -4.56
N MET A 177 21.01 1.13 -3.32
CA MET A 177 21.49 -0.22 -3.03
C MET A 177 20.61 -1.29 -3.69
N LEU A 178 19.28 -1.12 -3.67
CA LEU A 178 18.36 -2.02 -4.34
C LEU A 178 18.51 -1.94 -5.87
N TYR A 179 18.59 -0.74 -6.45
CA TYR A 179 18.75 -0.58 -7.91
C TYR A 179 20.09 -1.10 -8.43
N ASN A 180 21.13 -1.09 -7.60
CA ASN A 180 22.47 -1.59 -7.95
C ASN A 180 22.62 -3.12 -7.79
N ASP A 181 21.62 -3.81 -7.23
CA ASP A 181 21.59 -5.27 -7.09
C ASP A 181 20.50 -5.85 -7.98
N SER A 182 20.84 -6.19 -9.23
CA SER A 182 19.87 -6.63 -10.23
C SER A 182 19.08 -7.87 -9.81
N LEU A 183 19.72 -8.82 -9.12
CA LEU A 183 19.06 -10.05 -8.66
C LEU A 183 18.04 -9.73 -7.56
N LEU A 184 18.41 -8.87 -6.61
CA LEU A 184 17.50 -8.43 -5.56
C LEU A 184 16.35 -7.60 -6.12
N LEU A 185 16.64 -6.72 -7.08
CA LEU A 185 15.63 -5.90 -7.76
C LEU A 185 14.62 -6.76 -8.53
N GLN A 186 15.09 -7.76 -9.29
CA GLN A 186 14.21 -8.71 -9.98
C GLN A 186 13.31 -9.48 -9.00
N LYS A 187 13.86 -9.89 -7.86
CA LYS A 187 13.09 -10.53 -6.79
C LYS A 187 11.98 -9.60 -6.26
N VAL A 188 12.30 -8.33 -6.02
CA VAL A 188 11.30 -7.33 -5.62
C VAL A 188 10.24 -7.13 -6.71
N CYS A 189 10.64 -7.05 -7.98
CA CYS A 189 9.71 -6.94 -9.10
C CYS A 189 8.79 -8.16 -9.20
N SER A 190 9.30 -9.37 -8.98
CA SER A 190 8.50 -10.60 -8.92
C SER A 190 7.48 -10.57 -7.78
N ILE A 191 7.90 -10.15 -6.57
CA ILE A 191 7.00 -10.00 -5.41
C ILE A 191 5.82 -9.09 -5.76
N TYR A 192 6.07 -7.96 -6.43
CA TYR A 192 5.08 -6.92 -6.72
C TYR A 192 4.57 -6.90 -8.16
N TYR A 193 4.77 -7.98 -8.92
CA TYR A 193 4.50 -8.02 -10.36
C TYR A 193 3.08 -7.54 -10.72
N TYR A 194 2.08 -8.03 -10.00
CA TYR A 194 0.69 -7.62 -10.22
C TYR A 194 0.41 -6.18 -9.83
N ASP A 195 1.12 -5.61 -8.85
CA ASP A 195 0.95 -4.20 -8.49
C ASP A 195 1.46 -3.30 -9.63
N PHE A 196 2.59 -3.63 -10.27
CA PHE A 196 3.09 -2.89 -11.43
C PHE A 196 2.07 -2.89 -12.58
N ILE A 197 1.58 -4.07 -12.96
CA ILE A 197 0.65 -4.22 -14.08
C ILE A 197 -0.71 -3.60 -13.77
N LYS A 198 -1.32 -3.97 -12.64
CA LYS A 198 -2.70 -3.57 -12.34
C LYS A 198 -2.82 -2.08 -12.05
N PHE A 199 -1.79 -1.44 -11.53
CA PHE A 199 -1.80 0.00 -11.23
C PHE A 199 -1.08 0.85 -12.28
N GLY A 200 -0.57 0.22 -13.35
CA GLY A 200 0.11 0.91 -14.45
C GLY A 200 1.35 1.66 -13.97
N PHE A 201 2.17 1.04 -13.13
CA PHE A 201 3.51 1.54 -12.81
C PHE A 201 4.52 0.94 -13.77
N GLU A 202 5.50 1.75 -14.17
CA GLU A 202 6.61 1.27 -15.01
C GLU A 202 7.50 0.32 -14.21
N PHE A 203 7.90 -0.77 -14.86
CA PHE A 203 8.93 -1.66 -14.36
C PHE A 203 10.31 -1.00 -14.48
N PRO A 204 11.21 -1.19 -13.51
CA PRO A 204 12.64 -0.97 -13.72
C PRO A 204 13.15 -1.75 -14.93
N GLU A 205 14.14 -1.22 -15.66
CA GLU A 205 14.66 -1.88 -16.88
C GLU A 205 15.18 -3.29 -16.60
N GLU A 206 15.84 -3.48 -15.45
CA GLU A 206 16.40 -4.75 -15.00
C GLU A 206 15.33 -5.83 -14.75
N CYS A 207 14.06 -5.43 -14.62
CA CYS A 207 12.91 -6.30 -14.37
C CYS A 207 12.09 -6.64 -15.63
N LYS A 208 12.46 -6.09 -16.79
CA LYS A 208 11.73 -6.32 -18.05
C LYS A 208 12.20 -7.56 -18.82
N ASN A 209 13.26 -8.22 -18.33
CA ASN A 209 13.90 -9.38 -18.95
C ASN A 209 13.53 -10.68 -18.23
#